data_AF-A0A0A1MNT2-F1
#
_entry.id   AF-A0A0A1MNT2-F1
#
_cell.length_a   1.000
_cell.length_b   1.000
_cell.length_c   1.000
_cell.angle_alpha   90.00
_cell.angle_beta   90.00
_cell.angle_gamma   90.00
#
_symmetry.space_group_name_H-M   'P 1'
#
loop_
_entity.id
_entity.type
_entity.pdbx_description
1 polymer ?
#
loop_
_entity_poly.entity_id
_entity_poly.type
_entity_poly.pdbx_seq_one_letter_code
_entity_poly.pdbx_strand_id
1 'polypeptide(L)' 'MSETDVQQRKSELIRGLRRIGIFYTSDGRKLEECSLYTLEWTNISVRYELANERMTKL' A
#
# COMPACT_ATOMS: atom_id res chain seq x y z
N MET A 1 -13.32 9.07 -12.93
CA MET A 1 -12.53 9.37 -11.71
C MET A 1 -11.72 10.61 -12.02
N SER A 2 -11.92 11.67 -11.25
CA SER A 2 -11.20 12.93 -11.44
C SER A 2 -9.73 12.77 -11.02
N GLU A 3 -8.86 13.67 -11.47
CA GLU A 3 -7.48 13.73 -10.99
C GLU A 3 -7.43 13.90 -9.46
N THR A 4 -8.35 14.69 -8.90
CA THR A 4 -8.51 14.88 -7.45
C THR A 4 -8.83 13.56 -6.74
N ASP A 5 -9.74 12.74 -7.27
CA ASP A 5 -10.09 11.44 -6.69
C ASP A 5 -8.88 10.50 -6.66
N VAL A 6 -8.08 10.51 -7.74
CA VAL A 6 -6.85 9.71 -7.82
C VAL A 6 -5.85 10.15 -6.76
N GLN A 7 -5.62 11.46 -6.60
CA GLN A 7 -4.66 11.96 -5.60
C GLN A 7 -5.13 11.72 -4.16
N GLN A 8 -6.44 11.86 -3.90
CA GLN A 8 -7.02 11.52 -2.61
C GLN A 8 -6.78 10.04 -2.29
N ARG A 9 -7.08 9.15 -3.24
CA ARG A 9 -6.91 7.71 -3.04
C ARG A 9 -5.44 7.33 -2.84
N LYS A 10 -4.52 7.90 -3.62
CA LYS A 10 -3.08 7.72 -3.40
C LYS A 10 -2.68 8.11 -1.97
N SER A 11 -3.16 9.26 -1.49
CA SER A 11 -2.86 9.76 -0.15
C SER A 11 -3.36 8.82 0.95
N GLU A 12 -4.56 8.27 0.81
CA GLU A 12 -5.13 7.30 1.74
C GLU A 12 -4.30 6.02 1.82
N LEU A 13 -3.91 5.46 0.67
CA LEU A 13 -3.10 4.25 0.58
C LEU A 13 -1.72 4.46 1.20
N ILE A 14 -1.04 5.56 0.87
CA ILE A 14 0.27 5.90 1.42
C ILE A 14 0.20 6.02 2.95
N ARG A 15 -0.83 6.71 3.48
CA ARG A 15 -1.04 6.83 4.94
C ARG A 15 -1.35 5.47 5.59
N GLY A 16 -2.08 4.60 4.90
CA GLY A 16 -2.36 3.24 5.37
C GLY A 16 -1.10 2.40 5.49
N LEU A 17 -0.31 2.35 4.41
CA LEU A 17 0.95 1.61 4.33
C LEU A 17 1.99 2.11 5.35
N ARG A 18 2.12 3.43 5.52
CA ARG A 18 3.06 4.00 6.51
C ARG A 18 2.70 3.66 7.95
N ARG A 19 1.40 3.60 8.27
CA ARG A 19 0.94 3.23 9.63
C ARG A 19 1.34 1.82 10.04
N ILE A 20 1.63 0.95 9.08
CA ILE A 20 2.08 -0.43 9.30
C ILE A 20 3.58 -0.61 9.00
N GLY A 21 4.33 0.50 8.82
CA GLY A 21 5.78 0.46 8.65
C GLY A 21 6.27 0.25 7.21
N ILE A 22 5.39 0.32 6.20
CA ILE A 22 5.76 0.21 4.79
C ILE A 22 5.99 1.60 4.21
N PHE A 23 7.23 1.84 3.76
CA PHE A 23 7.67 3.11 3.16
C PHE A 23 8.12 2.97 1.71
N TYR A 24 8.41 1.74 1.29
CA TYR A 24 8.88 1.38 -0.04
C TYR A 24 8.08 0.20 -0.56
N THR A 25 7.91 0.12 -1.86
CA THR A 25 7.40 -1.06 -2.55
C THR A 25 8.45 -2.19 -2.55
N SER A 26 8.04 -3.42 -2.86
CA SER A 26 8.94 -4.58 -2.93
C SER A 26 10.04 -4.43 -3.97
N ASP A 27 9.82 -3.61 -5.01
CA ASP A 27 10.81 -3.27 -6.03
C ASP A 27 11.71 -2.07 -5.66
N GLY A 28 11.59 -1.54 -4.44
CA GLY A 28 12.47 -0.51 -3.88
C GLY A 28 12.07 0.93 -4.15
N ARG A 29 10.92 1.20 -4.80
CA ARG A 29 10.43 2.56 -5.05
C ARG A 29 9.77 3.17 -3.82
N LYS A 30 9.87 4.49 -3.66
CA LYS A 30 9.10 5.22 -2.65
C LYS A 30 7.62 5.23 -3.01
N LEU A 31 6.75 5.18 -2.01
CA LEU A 31 5.30 5.15 -2.24
C LEU A 31 4.79 6.41 -2.96
N GLU A 32 5.38 7.59 -2.72
CA GLU A 32 4.98 8.85 -3.36
C GLU A 32 5.24 8.87 -4.86
N GLU A 33 6.27 8.16 -5.30
CA GLU A 33 6.69 8.06 -6.70
C GLU A 33 5.84 7.03 -7.48
N CYS A 34 5.01 6.26 -6.78
CA CYS A 34 4.22 5.19 -7.38
C CYS A 34 2.90 5.69 -7.99
N SER A 35 2.43 4.97 -9.01
CA SER A 35 1.09 5.14 -9.56
C SER A 35 0.04 4.61 -8.57
N LEU A 36 -1.22 5.01 -8.75
CA LEU A 36 -2.33 4.49 -7.96
C LEU A 36 -2.43 2.95 -8.06
N TYR A 37 -2.26 2.40 -9.26
CA TYR A 37 -2.25 0.95 -9.49
C TYR A 37 -1.21 0.23 -8.63
N THR A 38 0.04 0.70 -8.63
CA THR A 38 1.11 0.10 -7.82
C THR A 38 0.80 0.18 -6.33
N LEU A 39 0.22 1.29 -5.87
CA LEU A 39 -0.13 1.49 -4.46
C LEU A 39 -1.25 0.54 -4.01
N GLU A 40 -2.28 0.35 -4.84
CA GLU A 40 -3.36 -0.60 -4.57
C GLU A 40 -2.81 -2.02 -4.44
N TRP A 41 -1.97 -2.43 -5.40
CA TRP A 41 -1.35 -3.76 -5.35
C TRP A 41 -0.47 -3.90 -4.10
N THR A 42 0.38 -2.93 -3.81
CA THR A 42 1.22 -2.97 -2.60
C THR A 42 0.37 -3.13 -1.33
N ASN A 43 -0.74 -2.40 -1.21
CA ASN A 43 -1.66 -2.52 -0.08
C ASN A 43 -2.36 -3.89 0.01
N ILE A 44 -2.75 -4.48 -1.12
CA ILE A 44 -3.35 -5.82 -1.14
C ILE A 44 -2.32 -6.88 -0.72
N SER A 45 -1.12 -6.86 -1.30
CA SER A 45 -0.06 -7.83 -1.00
C SER A 45 0.32 -7.80 0.48
N VAL A 46 0.55 -6.60 1.03
CA VAL A 46 0.90 -6.45 2.45
C VAL A 46 -0.23 -6.93 3.37
N ARG A 47 -1.50 -6.67 3.03
CA ARG A 47 -2.64 -7.16 3.82
C ARG A 47 -2.75 -8.68 3.77
N TYR A 48 -2.48 -9.27 2.62
CA TYR A 48 -2.46 -10.72 2.46
C TYR A 48 -1.34 -11.36 3.29
N GLU A 49 -0.12 -10.82 3.23
CA GLU A 49 1.01 -11.27 4.04
C GLU A 49 0.70 -11.17 5.54
N LEU A 50 0.20 -10.03 6.01
CA LEU A 50 -0.19 -9.83 7.41
C LEU A 50 -1.30 -10.79 7.86
N ALA A 51 -2.27 -11.08 6.99
CA ALA A 51 -3.32 -12.04 7.29
C ALA A 51 -2.75 -13.46 7.40
N ASN A 52 -1.85 -13.83 6.48
CA ASN A 52 -1.24 -15.15 6.45
C ASN A 52 -0.29 -15.38 7.64
N GLU A 53 0.54 -14.39 8.00
CA GLU A 53 1.38 -14.45 9.20
C GLU A 53 0.57 -14.61 10.50
N ARG A 54 -0.61 -14.00 10.58
CA ARG A 54 -1.50 -14.14 11.75
C ARG A 54 -2.10 -15.54 11.85
N MET A 55 -2.36 -16.22 10.74
CA MET A 55 -2.87 -17.59 10.76
C MET A 55 -1.80 -18.62 11.15
N THR A 56 -0.54 -18.42 10.74
CA THR A 56 0.56 -19.36 11.07
C THR A 56 0.99 -19.32 12.54
N LYS A 57 0.59 -18.28 13.29
CA LYS A 57 0.90 -18.12 14.73
C LYS A 57 -0.21 -18.62 15.66
N LEU A 58 -1.30 -19.16 15.12
CA LEU A 58 -2.41 -19.79 15.87
C LEU A 58 -2.26 -21.31 15.81
#